data_AF-A0A8D8VL81-F1
#
_entry.id   AF-A0A8D8VL81-F1
#
_cell.length_a   1.000
_cell.length_b   1.000
_cell.length_c   1.000
_cell.angle_alpha   90.00
_cell.angle_beta   90.00
_cell.angle_gamma   90.00
#
_symmetry.space_group_name_H-M   'P 1'
#
loop_
_entity.id
_entity.type
_entity.pdbx_description
1 polymer ?
#
loop_
_entity_poly.entity_id
_entity_poly.type
_entity_poly.pdbx_seq_one_letter_code
_entity_poly.pdbx_strand_id
1 'polypeptide(L)'
;MEQTMAVALHSVKLLRLSMNNLFGTLSDGVRTDHGEEHQIAANKFLLELQDLLGNLYLHMRELEQSVATLAPPPGPMPLYNSQHLTQESTLDRLALYEPLVQSYKWTDKVHEYSNLAVAVLSQNSLKRSYLSQSQKKRRVL
;
A
#
# COMPACT_ATOMS: atom_id res chain seq x y z
N MET A 1 -17.18 -3.55 21.51
CA MET A 1 -16.06 -2.92 20.79
C MET A 1 -15.75 -3.65 19.50
N GLU A 2 -15.57 -4.98 19.53
CA GLU A 2 -15.34 -5.78 18.31
C GLU A 2 -16.52 -5.73 17.35
N GLN A 3 -17.76 -5.83 17.88
CA GLN A 3 -18.98 -5.79 17.08
C GLN A 3 -19.24 -4.43 16.41
N THR A 4 -18.96 -3.32 17.11
CA THR A 4 -19.12 -1.96 16.55
C THR A 4 -18.10 -1.67 15.45
N MET A 5 -16.87 -2.16 15.62
CA MET A 5 -15.84 -2.11 14.57
C MET A 5 -16.24 -2.94 13.35
N ALA A 6 -16.76 -4.16 13.55
CA ALA A 6 -17.23 -5.00 12.46
C ALA A 6 -18.37 -4.33 11.65
N VAL A 7 -19.29 -3.66 12.33
CA VAL A 7 -20.37 -2.89 11.70
C VAL A 7 -19.81 -1.72 10.89
N ALA A 8 -18.86 -0.95 11.42
CA ALA A 8 -18.23 0.15 10.71
C ALA A 8 -17.44 -0.32 9.48
N LEU A 9 -16.72 -1.44 9.58
CA LEU A 9 -16.03 -2.02 8.42
C LEU A 9 -17.01 -2.54 7.35
N HIS A 10 -18.16 -3.06 7.79
CA HIS A 10 -19.22 -3.49 6.88
C HIS A 10 -19.86 -2.30 6.14
N SER A 11 -20.15 -1.20 6.83
CA SER A 11 -20.70 0.01 6.19
C SER A 11 -19.72 0.62 5.18
N VAL A 12 -18.41 0.62 5.47
CA VAL A 12 -17.37 0.99 4.48
C VAL A 12 -17.42 0.09 3.24
N LYS A 13 -17.59 -1.23 3.43
CA LYS A 13 -17.69 -2.17 2.31
C LYS A 13 -18.91 -1.88 1.45
N LEU A 14 -20.07 -1.65 2.05
CA LEU A 14 -21.31 -1.33 1.33
C LEU A 14 -21.20 -0.01 0.56
N LEU A 15 -20.65 1.03 1.18
CA LEU A 15 -20.41 2.32 0.53
C LEU A 15 -19.51 2.16 -0.72
N ARG A 16 -18.42 1.40 -0.62
CA ARG A 16 -17.53 1.12 -1.76
C ARG A 16 -18.23 0.37 -2.88
N LEU A 17 -19.04 -0.64 -2.55
CA LEU A 17 -19.82 -1.39 -3.53
C LEU A 17 -20.84 -0.48 -4.24
N SER A 18 -21.56 0.35 -3.48
CA SER A 18 -22.51 1.31 -4.02
C SER A 18 -21.84 2.32 -4.96
N MET A 19 -20.65 2.80 -4.61
CA MET A 19 -19.87 3.72 -5.44
C MET A 19 -19.35 3.06 -6.71
N ASN A 20 -18.89 1.80 -6.63
CA ASN A 20 -18.49 1.02 -7.79
C ASN A 20 -19.67 0.77 -8.74
N ASN A 21 -20.86 0.46 -8.21
CA ASN A 21 -22.06 0.28 -9.03
C ASN A 21 -22.44 1.58 -9.74
N LEU A 22 -22.40 2.73 -9.05
CA LEU A 22 -22.64 4.04 -9.65
C LEU A 22 -21.66 4.32 -10.79
N PHE A 23 -20.36 4.08 -10.58
CA PHE A 23 -19.35 4.28 -11.62
C PHE A 23 -19.50 3.29 -12.77
N GLY A 24 -19.88 2.05 -12.49
CA GLY A 24 -20.21 1.05 -13.51
C GLY A 24 -21.35 1.53 -14.41
N THR A 25 -22.49 1.90 -13.82
CA THR A 25 -23.64 2.44 -14.55
C THR A 25 -23.28 3.70 -15.33
N LEU A 26 -22.54 4.65 -14.73
CA LEU A 26 -22.05 5.84 -15.44
C LEU A 26 -21.15 5.50 -16.63
N SER A 27 -20.32 4.46 -16.51
CA SER A 27 -19.41 4.04 -17.58
C SER A 27 -20.12 3.38 -18.75
N ASP A 28 -21.22 2.66 -18.50
CA ASP A 28 -22.04 2.05 -19.54
C ASP A 28 -22.81 3.12 -20.35
N GLY A 29 -23.27 4.17 -19.66
CA GLY A 29 -23.95 5.32 -20.27
C GLY A 29 -25.24 4.94 -21.02
N VAL A 30 -25.70 5.85 -21.89
CA VAL A 30 -26.87 5.62 -22.76
C VAL A 30 -26.42 5.62 -24.21
N ARG A 31 -26.84 4.61 -24.97
CA ARG A 31 -26.52 4.50 -26.41
C ARG A 31 -27.06 5.70 -27.18
N THR A 32 -26.26 6.24 -28.10
CA THR A 32 -26.55 7.45 -28.89
C THR A 32 -27.55 7.24 -30.04
N ASP A 33 -28.41 6.23 -29.96
CA ASP A 33 -29.39 5.97 -31.00
C ASP A 33 -30.47 7.07 -31.05
N HIS A 34 -31.13 7.26 -32.18
CA HIS A 34 -32.09 8.35 -32.38
C HIS A 34 -33.51 7.78 -32.51
N GLY A 35 -34.45 8.22 -31.66
CA GLY A 35 -35.85 7.81 -31.71
C GLY A 35 -36.52 7.76 -30.33
N GLU A 36 -37.78 7.33 -30.29
CA GLU A 36 -38.55 7.19 -29.03
C GLU A 36 -37.91 6.17 -28.07
N GLU A 37 -37.28 5.11 -28.59
CA GLU A 37 -36.55 4.11 -27.81
C GLU A 37 -35.37 4.72 -27.03
N HIS A 38 -34.69 5.71 -27.60
CA HIS A 38 -33.61 6.42 -26.92
C HIS A 38 -34.12 7.23 -25.72
N GLN A 39 -35.26 7.91 -25.88
CA GLN A 39 -35.85 8.69 -24.80
C GLN A 39 -36.30 7.80 -23.64
N ILE A 40 -36.86 6.62 -23.94
CA ILE A 40 -37.22 5.61 -22.94
C ILE A 40 -35.97 5.07 -22.23
N ALA A 41 -34.91 4.75 -22.97
CA ALA A 41 -33.66 4.28 -22.41
C ALA A 41 -32.98 5.32 -21.52
N ALA A 42 -32.97 6.59 -21.94
CA ALA A 42 -32.42 7.70 -21.17
C ALA A 42 -33.20 7.93 -19.87
N ASN A 43 -34.53 7.90 -19.91
CA ASN A 43 -35.35 8.01 -18.71
C ASN A 43 -35.13 6.85 -17.74
N LYS A 44 -35.04 5.61 -18.24
CA LYS A 44 -34.72 4.44 -17.42
C LYS A 44 -33.36 4.60 -16.75
N PHE A 45 -32.34 5.03 -17.51
CA PHE A 45 -31.00 5.29 -16.99
C PHE A 45 -31.00 6.36 -15.89
N LEU A 46 -31.73 7.46 -16.08
CA LEU A 46 -31.84 8.52 -15.07
C LEU A 46 -32.52 8.04 -13.78
N LEU A 47 -33.55 7.20 -13.89
CA LEU A 47 -34.21 6.60 -12.72
C LEU A 47 -33.27 5.65 -11.97
N GLU A 48 -32.52 4.82 -12.70
CA GLU A 48 -31.51 3.94 -12.11
C GLU A 48 -30.41 4.74 -11.41
N LEU A 49 -29.91 5.81 -12.04
CA LEU A 49 -28.90 6.68 -11.46
C LEU A 49 -29.40 7.42 -10.21
N GLN A 50 -30.67 7.85 -10.22
CA GLN A 50 -31.31 8.45 -9.05
C GLN A 50 -31.38 7.46 -7.88
N ASP A 51 -31.77 6.20 -8.13
CA ASP A 51 -31.81 5.16 -7.10
C ASP A 51 -30.40 4.85 -6.55
N LEU A 52 -29.41 4.71 -7.43
CA LEU A 52 -28.01 4.48 -7.04
C LEU A 52 -27.45 5.62 -6.17
N LEU A 53 -27.73 6.88 -6.53
CA LEU A 53 -27.33 8.05 -5.74
C LEU A 53 -28.06 8.10 -4.38
N GLY A 54 -29.34 7.75 -4.35
CA GLY A 54 -30.11 7.63 -3.11
C GLY A 54 -29.51 6.59 -2.16
N ASN A 55 -29.18 5.41 -2.68
CA ASN A 55 -28.53 4.34 -1.94
C ASN A 55 -27.11 4.73 -1.48
N LEU A 56 -26.34 5.43 -2.32
CA LEU A 56 -25.01 5.93 -1.95
C LEU A 56 -25.10 6.90 -0.75
N TYR A 57 -26.06 7.81 -0.78
CA TYR A 57 -26.29 8.75 0.31
C TYR A 57 -26.67 8.02 1.61
N LEU A 58 -27.55 7.02 1.55
CA LEU A 58 -27.91 6.20 2.70
C LEU A 58 -26.70 5.49 3.30
N HIS A 59 -25.91 4.78 2.48
CA HIS A 59 -24.70 4.10 2.96
C HIS A 59 -23.67 5.08 3.55
N MET A 60 -23.57 6.30 3.01
CA MET A 60 -22.70 7.35 3.57
C MET A 60 -23.17 7.76 4.96
N ARG A 61 -24.48 7.95 5.15
CA ARG A 61 -25.08 8.26 6.46
C ARG A 61 -24.90 7.13 7.47
N GLU A 62 -25.08 5.88 7.04
CA GLU A 62 -24.85 4.70 7.89
C GLU A 62 -23.39 4.59 8.32
N LEU A 63 -22.45 4.90 7.41
CA LEU A 63 -21.03 4.96 7.75
C LEU A 63 -20.77 6.04 8.81
N GLU A 64 -21.24 7.27 8.59
CA GLU A 64 -21.09 8.38 9.55
C GLU A 64 -21.61 7.98 10.94
N GLN A 65 -22.81 7.41 11.02
CA GLN A 65 -23.40 6.95 12.28
C GLN A 65 -22.60 5.83 12.92
N SER A 66 -22.18 4.82 12.15
CA SER A 66 -21.40 3.69 12.67
C SER A 66 -20.06 4.14 13.24
N VAL A 67 -19.37 5.07 12.57
CA VAL A 67 -18.10 5.64 13.02
C VAL A 67 -18.27 6.47 14.29
N ALA A 68 -19.37 7.23 14.41
CA ALA A 68 -19.66 8.03 15.61
C ALA A 68 -19.82 7.17 16.88
N THR A 69 -20.13 5.87 16.74
CA THR A 69 -20.23 4.94 17.88
C THR A 69 -18.90 4.27 18.26
N LEU A 70 -17.84 4.47 17.49
CA LEU A 70 -16.53 3.88 17.78
C LEU A 70 -15.86 4.63 18.94
N ALA A 71 -15.45 3.88 19.95
CA ALA A 71 -14.60 4.43 21.00
C ALA A 71 -13.21 4.75 20.42
N PRO A 72 -12.63 5.91 20.75
CA PRO A 72 -11.24 6.19 20.41
C PRO A 72 -10.33 5.11 21.02
N PRO A 73 -9.26 4.69 20.33
CA PRO A 73 -8.33 3.71 20.87
C PRO A 73 -7.79 4.18 22.23
N PRO A 74 -7.63 3.30 23.23
CA PRO A 74 -7.19 3.67 24.58
C PRO A 74 -5.73 4.17 24.66
N GLY A 75 -5.04 4.29 23.52
CA GLY A 75 -3.68 4.77 23.41
C GLY A 75 -3.12 4.51 22.00
N PRO A 76 -1.83 4.79 21.77
CA PRO A 76 -1.15 4.45 20.53
C PRO A 76 -1.29 2.94 20.26
N MET A 77 -1.85 2.58 19.10
CA MET A 77 -2.00 1.18 18.73
C MET A 77 -0.61 0.59 18.49
N PRO A 78 -0.22 -0.55 19.11
CA PRO A 78 1.08 -1.15 18.90
C PRO A 78 1.11 -1.79 17.50
N LEU A 79 1.49 -0.99 16.51
CA LEU A 79 1.56 -1.40 15.10
C LEU A 79 2.86 -2.16 14.78
N TYR A 80 3.77 -2.36 15.75
CA TYR A 80 5.06 -3.04 15.56
C TYR A 80 5.77 -2.56 14.28
N ASN A 81 6.26 -3.47 13.44
CA ASN A 81 6.93 -3.10 12.19
C ASN A 81 6.02 -2.31 11.22
N SER A 82 4.69 -2.44 11.34
CA SER A 82 3.73 -1.66 10.55
C SER A 82 3.57 -0.22 11.03
N GLN A 83 4.13 0.16 12.18
CA GLN A 83 4.23 1.57 12.59
C GLN A 83 5.17 2.37 11.67
N HIS A 84 6.10 1.68 11.00
CA HIS A 84 7.03 2.26 10.04
C HIS A 84 6.45 2.27 8.61
N LEU A 85 5.30 1.61 8.40
CA LEU A 85 4.55 1.67 7.15
C LEU A 85 3.67 2.91 7.19
N THR A 86 3.81 3.77 6.20
CA THR A 86 2.96 4.95 6.01
C THR A 86 1.51 4.48 5.87
N GLN A 87 0.67 4.80 6.87
CA GLN A 87 -0.75 4.47 6.86
C GLN A 87 -1.62 5.48 6.08
N GLU A 88 -1.00 6.46 5.43
CA GLU A 88 -1.72 7.43 4.62
C GLU A 88 -2.14 6.82 3.27
N SER A 89 -3.42 6.99 2.94
CA SER A 89 -4.05 6.57 1.69
C SER A 89 -3.91 7.61 0.55
N THR A 90 -3.22 8.72 0.79
CA THR A 90 -2.97 9.76 -0.22
C THR A 90 -1.96 9.27 -1.27
N LEU A 91 -2.40 9.27 -2.53
CA LEU A 91 -1.67 8.75 -3.70
C LEU A 91 -0.26 9.33 -3.85
N ASP A 92 -0.06 10.60 -3.48
CA ASP A 92 1.21 11.30 -3.64
C ASP A 92 2.36 10.67 -2.84
N ARG A 93 2.07 9.94 -1.74
CA ARG A 93 3.09 9.22 -0.95
C ARG A 93 3.24 7.76 -1.32
N LEU A 94 2.29 7.17 -2.05
CA LEU A 94 2.42 5.81 -2.63
C LEU A 94 3.52 5.73 -3.68
N ALA A 95 3.76 6.82 -4.42
CA ALA A 95 4.81 6.90 -5.43
C ALA A 95 6.23 6.64 -4.87
N LEU A 96 6.45 6.88 -3.58
CA LEU A 96 7.75 6.65 -2.91
C LEU A 96 7.90 5.24 -2.35
N TYR A 97 6.80 4.49 -2.18
CA TYR A 97 6.85 3.16 -1.58
C TYR A 97 7.64 2.16 -2.42
N GLU A 98 7.38 2.11 -3.73
CA GLU A 98 8.10 1.23 -4.64
C GLU A 98 9.61 1.55 -4.69
N PRO A 99 10.05 2.81 -4.90
CA PRO A 99 11.46 3.19 -4.80
C PRO A 99 12.12 2.80 -3.47
N LEU A 100 11.42 2.93 -2.35
CA LEU A 100 11.94 2.65 -1.01
C LEU A 100 12.11 1.14 -0.78
N VAL A 101 11.14 0.33 -1.21
CA VAL A 101 11.23 -1.14 -1.20
C VAL A 101 12.39 -1.63 -2.08
N GLN A 102 12.56 -1.04 -3.28
CA GLN A 102 13.67 -1.39 -4.16
C GLN A 102 15.03 -1.03 -3.53
N SER A 103 15.12 0.12 -2.88
CA SER A 103 16.35 0.56 -2.18
C SER A 103 16.73 -0.36 -1.02
N TYR A 104 15.73 -0.83 -0.26
CA TYR A 104 15.94 -1.83 0.80
C TYR A 104 16.46 -3.16 0.23
N LYS A 105 15.81 -3.70 -0.82
CA LYS A 105 16.24 -4.93 -1.49
C LYS A 105 17.66 -4.82 -2.06
N TRP A 106 18.02 -3.66 -2.60
CA TRP A 106 19.36 -3.40 -3.12
C TRP A 106 20.40 -3.43 -2.00
N THR A 107 20.12 -2.78 -0.88
CA THR A 107 21.00 -2.76 0.30
C THR A 107 21.26 -4.17 0.82
N ASP A 108 20.20 -4.99 0.92
CA ASP A 108 20.30 -6.38 1.37
C ASP A 108 21.20 -7.22 0.45
N LYS A 109 21.00 -7.12 -0.88
CA LYS A 109 21.87 -7.76 -1.88
C LYS A 109 23.32 -7.31 -1.80
N VAL A 110 23.57 -6.01 -1.57
CA VAL A 110 24.93 -5.48 -1.42
C VAL A 110 25.62 -6.11 -0.21
N HIS A 111 24.92 -6.24 0.92
CA HIS A 111 25.47 -6.92 2.10
C HIS A 111 25.78 -8.40 1.80
N GLU A 112 24.87 -9.10 1.13
CA GLU A 112 25.07 -10.49 0.72
C GLU A 112 26.32 -10.66 -0.18
N TYR A 113 26.42 -9.87 -1.26
CA TYR A 113 27.57 -9.91 -2.16
C TYR A 113 28.88 -9.49 -1.49
N SER A 114 28.83 -8.53 -0.57
CA SER A 114 30.01 -8.10 0.19
C SER A 114 30.53 -9.24 1.09
N ASN A 115 29.62 -9.96 1.74
CA ASN A 115 29.99 -11.12 2.57
C ASN A 115 30.58 -12.26 1.72
N LEU A 116 30.00 -12.54 0.55
CA LEU A 116 30.55 -13.50 -0.42
C LEU A 116 31.95 -13.08 -0.90
N ALA A 117 32.15 -11.81 -1.24
CA ALA A 117 33.44 -11.29 -1.66
C ALA A 117 34.49 -11.42 -0.55
N VAL A 118 34.14 -11.12 0.70
CA VAL A 118 35.03 -11.34 1.86
C VAL A 118 35.42 -12.80 2.00
N ALA A 119 34.48 -13.74 1.84
CA ALA A 119 34.77 -15.17 1.91
C ALA A 119 35.75 -15.61 0.80
N VAL A 120 35.57 -15.14 -0.44
CA VAL A 120 36.46 -15.46 -1.56
C VAL A 120 37.85 -14.82 -1.39
N LEU A 121 37.90 -13.54 -1.00
CA LEU A 121 39.15 -12.82 -0.82
C LEU A 121 39.95 -13.32 0.38
N SER A 122 39.30 -13.76 1.46
CA SER A 122 39.96 -14.31 2.65
C SER A 122 40.55 -15.71 2.43
N GLN A 123 40.03 -16.47 1.46
CA GLN A 123 40.61 -17.75 1.04
C GLN A 123 41.85 -17.58 0.15
N ASN A 124 42.14 -16.37 -0.33
CA ASN A 124 43.36 -16.12 -1.09
C ASN A 124 44.58 -16.19 -0.16
N SER A 125 45.26 -17.34 -0.19
CA SER A 125 46.48 -17.61 0.58
C SER A 125 47.73 -16.96 -0.02
N LEU A 126 47.62 -16.14 -1.08
CA LEU A 126 48.66 -15.18 -1.45
C LEU A 126 48.68 -14.06 -0.41
N LYS A 127 49.17 -14.41 0.78
CA LYS A 127 49.78 -13.46 1.71
C LYS A 127 50.68 -12.58 0.84
N ARG A 128 50.31 -11.31 0.66
CA ARG A 128 51.19 -10.32 0.03
C ARG A 128 52.56 -10.51 0.68
N SER A 129 53.54 -10.96 -0.10
CA SER A 129 54.87 -11.38 0.33
C SER A 129 55.75 -10.22 0.84
N TYR A 130 55.16 -9.17 1.42
CA TYR A 130 55.85 -7.95 1.84
C TYR A 130 55.88 -7.75 3.37
N LEU A 131 55.45 -8.73 4.16
CA LEU A 131 55.61 -8.70 5.62
C LEU A 131 56.76 -9.58 6.15
N SER A 132 57.49 -10.29 5.28
CA SER A 132 58.61 -11.16 5.71
C SER A 132 60.01 -10.66 5.34
N GLN A 133 60.18 -9.39 4.97
CA GLN A 133 61.51 -8.82 4.75
C GLN A 133 61.93 -7.90 5.91
N SER A 134 61.87 -8.42 7.13
CA SER A 134 62.68 -7.89 8.23
C SER A 134 63.05 -9.01 9.20
N GLN A 135 63.78 -9.99 8.69
CA GLN A 135 64.69 -10.73 9.55
C GLN A 135 66.11 -10.57 9.01
N LYS A 136 67.00 -10.17 9.93
CA LYS A 136 68.46 -10.20 9.86
C LYS A 136 69.14 -8.95 9.27
N LYS A 137 69.43 -7.98 10.15
CA LYS A 137 70.82 -7.57 10.41
C LYS A 137 71.01 -7.19 11.89
N ARG A 138 71.40 -8.23 12.62
CA ARG A 138 72.18 -8.26 13.87
C ARG A 138 73.02 -6.99 14.09
N ARG A 139 72.94 -6.38 15.27
CA ARG A 139 74.11 -5.92 16.03
C ARG A 139 73.84 -6.05 17.52
N VAL A 140 74.51 -7.05 18.10
CA VAL A 140 74.90 -7.09 19.51
C VAL A 140 76.14 -6.20 19.59
N LEU A 141 76.08 -5.18 20.45
CA LEU A 141 77.08 -4.72 21.42
C LEU A 141 76.51 -3.46 22.08
#